data_AF-A0A971RJQ5-F1
#
_entry.id   AF-A0A971RJQ5-F1
#
_cell.length_a   1.000
_cell.length_b   1.000
_cell.length_c   1.000
_cell.angle_alpha   90.00
_cell.angle_beta   90.00
_cell.angle_gamma   90.00
#
_symmetry.space_group_name_H-M   'P 1'
#
loop_
_entity.id
_entity.type
_entity.pdbx_description
1 polymer ?
#
loop_
_entity_poly.entity_id
_entity_poly.type
_entity_poly.pdbx_seq_one_letter_code
_entity_poly.pdbx_strand_id
1 'polypeptide(L)'
;VRGCYAAHPRKEETIAAFQRSEYPVLVTTTVMERGLTIPRLAVLVLYADEERIFSANTLVQIAGRVGRTADYPGGQVFFLARRISPPMVAACRQIKEFNRLARQRGYLKEPVAP
;
A
#
# COMPACT_ATOMS: atom_id res chain seq x y z
N VAL A 1 11.16 -6.64 12.23
CA VAL A 1 9.89 -7.10 11.60
C VAL A 1 8.87 -7.36 12.70
N ARG A 2 7.62 -6.93 12.56
CA ARG A 2 6.50 -7.27 13.48
C ARG A 2 5.29 -7.76 12.69
N GLY A 3 4.42 -8.54 13.35
CA GLY A 3 3.17 -9.06 12.77
C GLY A 3 1.95 -8.42 13.43
N CYS A 4 0.90 -8.15 12.65
CA CYS A 4 -0.38 -7.64 13.15
C CYS A 4 -1.55 -8.26 12.36
N TYR A 5 -2.70 -8.44 12.98
CA TYR A 5 -3.92 -8.94 12.31
C TYR A 5 -5.16 -8.38 13.01
N ALA A 6 -6.34 -8.66 12.47
CA ALA A 6 -7.61 -8.04 12.88
C ALA A 6 -7.87 -8.09 14.40
N ALA A 7 -7.65 -9.25 15.02
CA ALA A 7 -7.87 -9.50 16.45
C ALA A 7 -6.57 -9.54 17.26
N HIS A 8 -5.52 -8.84 16.81
CA HIS A 8 -4.25 -8.84 17.51
C HIS A 8 -4.39 -8.10 18.86
N PRO A 9 -4.04 -8.71 20.02
CA PRO A 9 -4.31 -8.11 21.33
C PRO A 9 -3.64 -6.75 21.56
N ARG A 10 -2.52 -6.49 20.87
CA ARG A 10 -1.74 -5.25 20.96
C ARG A 10 -1.66 -4.52 19.61
N LYS A 11 -2.74 -4.58 18.84
CA LYS A 11 -2.84 -4.00 17.49
C LYS A 11 -2.45 -2.52 17.48
N GLU A 12 -3.03 -1.72 18.35
CA GLU A 12 -2.80 -0.27 18.43
C GLU A 12 -1.35 0.07 18.77
N GLU A 13 -0.79 -0.59 19.79
CA GLU A 13 0.60 -0.42 20.21
C GLU A 13 1.57 -0.78 19.07
N THR A 14 1.33 -1.91 18.40
CA THR A 14 2.12 -2.37 17.25
C THR A 14 2.06 -1.33 16.15
N ILE A 15 0.86 -0.90 15.74
CA ILE A 15 0.68 0.10 14.69
C ILE A 15 1.37 1.42 15.05
N ALA A 16 1.24 1.90 16.29
CA ALA A 16 1.85 3.14 16.75
C ALA A 16 3.40 3.07 16.73
N ALA A 17 3.98 1.95 17.14
CA ALA A 17 5.42 1.71 17.05
C ALA A 17 5.90 1.68 15.59
N PHE A 18 5.10 1.13 14.66
CA PHE A 18 5.42 1.19 13.23
C PHE A 18 5.40 2.61 12.68
N GLN A 19 4.41 3.43 13.07
CA GLN A 19 4.36 4.85 12.68
C GLN A 19 5.58 5.64 13.18
N ARG A 20 6.08 5.33 14.38
CA ARG A 20 7.30 5.91 14.95
C ARG A 20 8.59 5.34 14.35
N SER A 21 8.49 4.49 13.33
CA SER A 21 9.64 3.85 12.65
C SER A 21 10.51 3.00 13.59
N GLU A 22 9.97 2.48 14.69
CA GLU A 22 10.71 1.62 15.63
C GLU A 22 11.10 0.28 15.02
N TYR A 23 10.46 -0.10 13.91
CA TYR A 23 10.86 -1.23 13.08
C TYR A 23 10.51 -0.99 11.62
N PRO A 24 11.27 -1.59 10.68
CA PRO A 24 11.16 -1.25 9.25
C PRO A 24 10.04 -1.98 8.50
N VAL A 25 9.50 -3.07 9.08
CA VAL A 25 8.54 -3.94 8.38
C VAL A 25 7.41 -4.38 9.31
N LEU A 26 6.18 -4.14 8.87
CA LEU A 26 4.95 -4.67 9.44
C LEU A 26 4.33 -5.69 8.48
N VAL A 27 4.24 -6.94 8.92
CA VAL A 27 3.47 -7.99 8.23
C VAL A 27 2.06 -7.93 8.76
N THR A 28 1.07 -7.71 7.90
CA THR A 28 -0.33 -7.68 8.31
C THR A 28 -1.21 -8.40 7.30
N THR A 29 -2.40 -8.79 7.74
CA THR A 29 -3.47 -9.15 6.82
C THR A 29 -3.99 -7.90 6.09
N THR A 30 -5.09 -8.00 5.34
CA THR A 30 -5.71 -6.86 4.64
C THR A 30 -6.12 -5.69 5.57
N VAL A 31 -5.99 -5.86 6.89
CA VAL A 31 -6.31 -4.85 7.88
C VAL A 31 -5.14 -3.88 8.04
N MET A 32 -5.26 -2.75 7.36
CA MET A 32 -4.66 -1.48 7.80
C MET A 32 -5.82 -0.57 8.20
N GLU A 33 -5.81 -0.07 9.45
CA GLU A 33 -6.91 0.76 9.94
C GLU A 33 -7.14 2.01 9.06
N ARG A 34 -8.40 2.42 8.95
CA ARG A 34 -8.72 3.72 8.34
C ARG A 34 -8.09 4.81 9.22
N GLY A 35 -7.58 5.87 8.61
CA GLY A 35 -6.98 6.99 9.32
C GLY A 35 -5.48 6.88 9.62
N LEU A 36 -4.86 5.71 9.40
CA LEU A 36 -3.42 5.57 9.59
C LEU A 36 -2.65 6.13 8.38
N THR A 37 -1.86 7.18 8.62
CA THR A 37 -0.90 7.72 7.64
C THR A 37 0.51 7.42 8.12
N ILE A 38 1.32 6.81 7.26
CA ILE A 38 2.69 6.39 7.54
C ILE A 38 3.61 7.07 6.52
N PRO A 39 4.60 7.89 6.95
CA PRO A 39 5.54 8.51 6.04
C PRO A 39 6.41 7.45 5.36
N ARG A 40 6.78 7.68 4.09
CA ARG A 40 7.70 6.81 3.32
C ARG A 40 7.29 5.32 3.29
N LEU A 41 5.99 5.06 3.25
CA LEU A 41 5.46 3.70 3.18
C LEU A 41 5.62 3.10 1.77
N ALA A 42 6.19 1.91 1.70
CA ALA A 42 6.06 1.01 0.55
C ALA A 42 5.22 -0.21 0.94
N VAL A 43 4.55 -0.84 -0.03
CA VAL A 43 3.68 -2.00 0.22
C VAL A 43 4.09 -3.18 -0.66
N LEU A 44 4.12 -4.37 -0.06
CA LEU A 44 4.28 -5.65 -0.72
C LEU A 44 3.04 -6.51 -0.45
N VAL A 45 2.34 -6.94 -1.50
CA VAL A 45 1.22 -7.88 -1.42
C VAL A 45 1.73 -9.26 -1.78
N LEU A 46 1.71 -10.18 -0.82
CA LEU A 46 2.06 -11.58 -1.04
C LEU A 46 0.86 -12.36 -1.58
N TYR A 47 1.13 -13.34 -2.45
CA TYR A 47 0.11 -14.19 -3.08
C TYR A 47 -0.96 -13.37 -3.83
N ALA A 48 -0.53 -12.32 -4.54
CA ALA A 48 -1.42 -11.42 -5.25
C ALA A 48 -2.22 -12.11 -6.39
N ASP A 49 -1.90 -13.36 -6.73
CA ASP A 49 -2.65 -14.23 -7.63
C ASP A 49 -3.78 -15.04 -6.97
N GLU A 50 -4.00 -14.92 -5.66
CA GLU A 50 -5.16 -15.51 -4.99
C GLU A 50 -6.42 -14.66 -5.24
N GLU A 51 -7.07 -14.90 -6.38
CA GLU A 51 -8.20 -14.11 -6.89
C GLU A 51 -9.44 -14.17 -5.99
N ARG A 52 -9.54 -15.16 -5.09
CA ARG A 52 -10.61 -15.21 -4.06
C ARG A 52 -10.45 -14.12 -3.00
N ILE A 53 -9.22 -13.64 -2.79
CA ILE A 53 -8.87 -12.61 -1.80
C ILE A 53 -8.64 -11.26 -2.50
N PHE A 54 -7.93 -11.27 -3.63
CA PHE A 54 -7.43 -10.08 -4.29
C PHE A 54 -8.14 -9.81 -5.62
N SER A 55 -9.20 -9.01 -5.55
CA SER A 55 -9.75 -8.33 -6.73
C SER A 55 -8.86 -7.14 -7.15
N ALA A 56 -9.05 -6.65 -8.38
CA ALA A 56 -8.36 -5.44 -8.84
C ALA A 56 -8.63 -4.25 -7.90
N ASN A 57 -9.88 -4.08 -7.46
CA ASN A 57 -10.26 -3.01 -6.52
C ASN A 57 -9.57 -3.17 -5.17
N THR A 58 -9.46 -4.40 -4.64
CA THR A 58 -8.75 -4.68 -3.39
C THR A 58 -7.28 -4.29 -3.51
N LEU A 59 -6.62 -4.65 -4.61
CA LEU A 59 -5.22 -4.30 -4.86
C LEU A 59 -5.02 -2.79 -5.01
N VAL A 60 -5.93 -2.09 -5.70
CA VAL A 60 -5.91 -0.61 -5.81
C VAL A 60 -6.08 0.05 -4.44
N GLN A 61 -7.00 -0.44 -3.60
CA GLN A 61 -7.21 0.09 -2.24
C GLN A 61 -5.99 -0.09 -1.35
N ILE A 62 -5.32 -1.25 -1.45
CA ILE A 62 -4.07 -1.51 -0.74
C ILE A 62 -2.97 -0.55 -1.25
N ALA A 63 -2.82 -0.42 -2.56
CA ALA A 63 -1.87 0.51 -3.18
C ALA A 63 -2.09 1.97 -2.75
N GLY A 64 -3.35 2.40 -2.59
CA GLY A 64 -3.73 3.73 -2.13
C GLY A 64 -3.37 4.05 -0.66
N ARG A 65 -2.74 3.12 0.06
CA ARG A 65 -2.12 3.40 1.36
C ARG A 65 -0.73 4.04 1.24
N VAL A 66 -0.08 3.90 0.09
CA VAL A 66 1.22 4.50 -0.22
C VAL A 66 1.04 5.96 -0.62
N GLY A 67 2.03 6.81 -0.31
CA GLY A 67 2.05 8.21 -0.75
C GLY A 67 1.06 9.14 -0.05
N ARG A 68 0.62 8.80 1.17
CA ARG A 68 -0.39 9.58 1.93
C ARG A 68 0.17 10.79 2.71
N THR A 69 1.48 10.99 2.69
CA THR A 69 2.13 12.15 3.32
C THR A 69 2.50 13.18 2.27
N ALA A 70 2.21 14.46 2.50
CA ALA A 70 2.51 15.53 1.57
C ALA A 70 4.01 15.63 1.22
N ASP A 71 4.88 15.38 2.20
CA ASP A 71 6.34 15.39 2.02
C ASP A 71 6.86 14.18 1.23
N TYR A 72 6.12 13.08 1.22
CA TYR A 72 6.45 11.84 0.51
C TYR A 72 5.20 11.31 -0.21
N PRO A 73 4.79 11.96 -1.31
CA PRO A 73 3.56 11.60 -2.05
C PRO A 73 3.75 10.36 -2.95
N GLY A 74 4.98 9.84 -3.03
CA GLY A 74 5.34 8.65 -3.78
C GLY A 74 5.57 7.42 -2.89
N GLY A 75 5.92 6.32 -3.54
CA GLY A 75 6.34 5.08 -2.90
C GLY A 75 6.12 3.90 -3.84
N GLN A 76 6.60 2.73 -3.44
CA GLN A 76 6.55 1.54 -4.26
C GLN A 76 5.43 0.60 -3.80
N VAL A 77 4.79 -0.03 -4.77
CA VAL A 77 3.79 -1.08 -4.56
C VAL A 77 4.23 -2.30 -5.37
N PHE A 78 4.40 -3.43 -4.68
CA PHE A 78 4.82 -4.69 -5.27
C PHE A 78 3.70 -5.72 -5.10
N PHE A 79 3.33 -6.37 -6.21
CA PHE A 79 2.44 -7.53 -6.20
C PHE A 79 3.29 -8.77 -6.47
N LEU A 80 3.50 -9.59 -5.44
CA LEU A 80 4.28 -10.82 -5.53
C LEU A 80 3.35 -12.03 -5.65
N ALA A 81 3.57 -12.83 -6.67
CA ALA A 81 2.70 -13.95 -7.03
C ALA A 81 3.48 -15.00 -7.82
N ARG A 82 2.92 -16.21 -7.94
CA ARG A 82 3.50 -17.27 -8.80
C ARG A 82 3.25 -17.01 -10.27
N ARG A 83 2.15 -16.33 -10.60
CA ARG A 83 1.77 -15.90 -11.94
C ARG A 83 1.16 -14.50 -11.90
N ILE A 84 1.20 -13.79 -13.02
CA ILE A 84 0.52 -12.50 -13.15
C ILE A 84 -0.97 -12.79 -13.40
N SER A 85 -1.84 -12.39 -12.49
CA SER A 85 -3.30 -12.59 -12.62
C SER A 85 -3.97 -11.41 -13.37
N PRO A 86 -5.13 -11.61 -14.02
CA PRO A 86 -5.88 -10.51 -14.63
C PRO A 86 -6.22 -9.36 -13.64
N PRO A 87 -6.61 -9.63 -12.38
CA PRO A 87 -6.77 -8.58 -11.36
C PRO A 87 -5.51 -7.73 -11.12
N MET A 88 -4.32 -8.33 -11.11
CA MET A 88 -3.06 -7.60 -10.95
C MET A 88 -2.83 -6.63 -12.12
N VAL A 89 -3.05 -7.09 -13.36
CA VAL A 89 -2.90 -6.26 -14.57
C VAL A 89 -3.89 -5.09 -14.53
N ALA A 90 -5.15 -5.38 -14.21
CA ALA A 90 -6.20 -4.36 -14.10
C ALA A 90 -5.87 -3.31 -13.02
N ALA A 91 -5.43 -3.75 -11.83
CA ALA A 91 -5.03 -2.85 -10.75
C ALA A 91 -3.84 -1.96 -11.15
N CYS A 92 -2.80 -2.54 -11.74
CA CYS A 92 -1.65 -1.79 -12.24
C CYS A 92 -2.05 -0.73 -13.28
N ARG A 93 -2.96 -1.08 -14.19
CA ARG A 93 -3.49 -0.13 -15.18
C ARG A 93 -4.26 1.01 -14.51
N GLN A 94 -5.15 0.71 -13.57
CA GLN A 94 -5.93 1.71 -12.84
C GLN A 94 -5.05 2.64 -12.00
N ILE A 95 -4.07 2.11 -11.26
CA ILE A 95 -3.13 2.90 -10.46
C ILE A 95 -2.34 3.87 -11.35
N LYS A 96 -1.81 3.38 -12.48
CA LYS A 96 -1.07 4.22 -13.43
C LYS A 96 -1.95 5.34 -14.00
N GLU A 97 -3.19 5.02 -14.34
CA GLU A 97 -4.15 5.99 -14.85
C GLU A 97 -4.52 7.04 -13.80
N PHE A 98 -4.78 6.64 -12.56
CA PHE A 98 -5.05 7.58 -11.47
C PHE A 98 -3.86 8.48 -11.20
N ASN A 99 -2.64 7.94 -11.18
CA ASN A 99 -1.43 8.75 -11.04
C ASN A 99 -1.22 9.71 -12.22
N ARG A 100 -1.59 9.31 -13.45
CA ARG A 100 -1.55 10.19 -14.63
C ARG A 100 -2.55 11.34 -14.49
N LEU A 101 -3.80 11.03 -14.16
CA LEU A 101 -4.85 12.03 -13.95
C LEU A 101 -4.50 12.98 -12.79
N ALA A 102 -3.94 12.45 -11.71
CA ALA A 102 -3.51 13.24 -10.56
C ALA A 102 -2.40 14.23 -10.93
N ARG A 103 -1.42 13.84 -11.76
CA ARG A 103 -0.41 14.77 -12.30
C ARG A 103 -1.03 15.83 -13.19
N GLN A 104 -1.91 15.44 -14.12
CA GLN A 104 -2.59 16.38 -15.03
C GLN A 104 -3.42 17.42 -14.29
N ARG A 105 -3.98 17.06 -13.13
CA ARG A 105 -4.76 17.96 -12.27
C ARG A 105 -3.94 18.68 -11.20
N GLY A 106 -2.62 18.49 -11.17
CA GLY A 106 -1.73 19.13 -10.20
C GLY A 106 -1.83 18.56 -8.76
N TYR A 107 -2.44 17.39 -8.58
CA TYR A 107 -2.53 16.72 -7.28
C TYR A 107 -1.25 15.96 -6.91
N LEU A 108 -0.44 15.58 -7.90
CA LEU A 108 0.90 15.02 -7.68
C LEU A 108 1.93 15.98 -8.28
N LYS A 109 2.84 16.49 -7.44
CA LYS A 109 4.02 17.22 -7.88
C LYS A 109 4.99 16.23 -8.55
N GLU A 110 5.83 16.73 -9.46
CA GLU A 110 6.88 15.89 -10.08
C GLU A 110 7.75 15.24 -8.99
N PRO A 111 8.19 13.99 -9.21
CA PRO A 111 9.09 13.34 -8.27
C PRO A 111 10.36 14.19 -8.15
N VAL A 112 10.71 14.58 -6.92
CA VAL A 112 12.08 14.99 -6.62
C VAL A 112 12.96 13.80 -6.99
N ALA A 113 13.91 14.00 -7.91
CA ALA A 113 14.85 12.97 -8.33
C ALA A 113 15.50 12.31 -7.09
N PRO A 114 15.85 11.01 -7.18
CA PRO A 114 16.48 10.30 -6.06
C PRO A 114 17.76 10.97 -5.56
#